data_AF-A0A0B6YG55-F1
#
_entry.id   AF-A0A0B6YG55-F1
#
_cell.length_a   1.000
_cell.length_b   1.000
_cell.length_c   1.000
_cell.angle_alpha   90.00
_cell.angle_beta   90.00
_cell.angle_gamma   90.00
#
_symmetry.space_group_name_H-M   'P 1'
#
loop_
_entity.id
_entity.type
_entity.pdbx_description
1 polymer ?
#
loop_
_entity_poly.entity_id
_entity_poly.type
_entity_poly.pdbx_seq_one_letter_code
_entity_poly.pdbx_strand_id
1 'polypeptide(L)'
;FYIVPDFKHLGDAKLWRDAANQIFYSLGPAWGGLITLSSYSRFHHNALRDTLIVGIGNCLTSLFAGFVIFSYLGHMATQLHEKIENVVTSGPGLAFIVYPEAVTQLPAPQFWSFLFFFMLILLGLDSQFTMVETVLT
;
A
#
# COMPACT_ATOMS: atom_id res chain seq x y z
N PHE A 1 10.07 -11.03 10.64
CA PHE A 1 8.60 -10.81 10.70
C PHE A 1 7.97 -10.76 9.32
N TYR A 2 8.35 -9.84 8.44
CA TYR A 2 7.65 -9.65 7.16
C TYR A 2 7.74 -10.82 6.15
N ILE A 3 8.93 -11.40 5.96
CA ILE A 3 9.19 -12.39 4.91
C ILE A 3 9.44 -13.81 5.44
N VAL A 4 9.13 -14.07 6.72
CA VAL A 4 9.31 -15.41 7.31
C VAL A 4 8.12 -16.27 6.90
N PRO A 5 8.29 -17.30 6.07
CA PRO A 5 7.17 -18.06 5.55
C PRO A 5 6.61 -19.04 6.59
N ASP A 6 5.29 -19.13 6.68
CA ASP A 6 4.60 -20.22 7.38
C ASP A 6 3.62 -20.91 6.42
N PHE A 7 4.08 -22.02 5.85
CA PHE A 7 3.35 -22.79 4.84
C PHE A 7 2.07 -23.46 5.39
N LYS A 8 1.89 -23.55 6.71
CA LYS A 8 0.67 -24.12 7.30
C LYS A 8 -0.56 -23.29 6.95
N HIS A 9 -0.39 -21.98 6.76
CA HIS A 9 -1.47 -21.07 6.43
C HIS A 9 -2.01 -21.26 5.01
N LEU A 10 -1.25 -21.89 4.09
CA LEU A 10 -1.69 -22.10 2.71
C LEU A 10 -2.90 -23.03 2.60
N GLY A 11 -3.15 -23.87 3.61
CA GLY A 11 -4.34 -24.73 3.68
C GLY A 11 -5.61 -23.99 4.11
N ASP A 12 -5.51 -22.74 4.56
CA ASP A 12 -6.65 -21.95 5.01
C ASP A 12 -7.33 -21.20 3.85
N ALA A 13 -8.59 -21.52 3.58
CA ALA A 13 -9.39 -20.85 2.56
C ALA A 13 -9.56 -19.34 2.85
N LYS A 14 -9.56 -18.94 4.13
CA LYS A 14 -9.66 -17.54 4.52
C LYS A 14 -8.46 -16.73 4.02
N LEU A 15 -7.25 -17.30 4.10
CA LEU A 15 -6.03 -16.67 3.58
C LEU A 15 -6.17 -16.30 2.09
N TRP A 16 -6.64 -17.25 1.28
CA TRP A 16 -6.82 -17.05 -0.16
C TRP A 16 -7.90 -16.01 -0.48
N ARG A 17 -9.00 -16.04 0.27
CA ARG A 17 -10.06 -15.03 0.14
C ARG A 17 -9.52 -13.64 0.49
N ASP A 18 -8.77 -13.51 1.57
CA ASP A 18 -8.21 -12.24 2.02
C ASP A 18 -7.17 -11.72 1.01
N ALA A 19 -6.33 -12.59 0.44
CA ALA A 19 -5.42 -12.26 -0.65
C ALA A 19 -6.14 -11.81 -1.93
N ALA A 20 -7.22 -12.49 -2.31
CA ALA A 20 -8.05 -12.12 -3.46
C ALA A 20 -8.72 -10.75 -3.26
N ASN A 21 -9.26 -10.50 -2.08
CA ASN A 21 -9.83 -9.19 -1.73
C ASN A 21 -8.76 -8.09 -1.78
N GLN A 22 -7.57 -8.35 -1.23
CA GLN A 22 -6.47 -7.38 -1.22
C GLN A 22 -6.09 -6.96 -2.64
N ILE A 23 -5.88 -7.91 -3.57
CA ILE A 23 -5.49 -7.57 -4.94
C ILE A 23 -6.64 -6.91 -5.72
N PHE A 24 -7.88 -7.34 -5.47
CA PHE A 24 -9.07 -6.75 -6.10
C PHE A 24 -9.24 -5.28 -5.73
N TYR A 25 -9.17 -4.94 -4.45
CA TYR A 25 -9.26 -3.55 -3.99
C TYR A 25 -8.00 -2.74 -4.32
N SER A 26 -6.82 -3.38 -4.36
CA SER A 26 -5.56 -2.70 -4.70
C SER A 26 -5.51 -2.26 -6.16
N LEU A 27 -5.99 -3.08 -7.11
CA LEU A 27 -6.00 -2.72 -8.53
C LEU A 27 -7.28 -2.01 -8.99
N GLY A 28 -8.39 -2.16 -8.26
CA GLY A 28 -9.66 -1.50 -8.54
C GLY A 28 -10.25 -1.74 -9.94
N PRO A 29 -10.19 -2.95 -10.55
CA PRO A 29 -10.56 -3.15 -11.95
C PRO A 29 -12.03 -2.85 -12.28
N ALA A 30 -12.93 -2.96 -11.29
CA ALA A 30 -14.37 -2.79 -11.46
C ALA A 30 -14.90 -1.39 -11.09
N TRP A 31 -14.02 -0.43 -10.79
CA TRP A 31 -14.41 0.88 -10.27
C TRP A 31 -14.57 1.95 -11.36
N GLY A 32 -14.41 1.60 -12.64
CA GLY A 32 -14.53 2.52 -13.77
C GLY A 32 -13.25 3.31 -14.08
N GLY A 33 -12.40 3.59 -13.09
CA GLY A 33 -11.17 4.38 -13.28
C GLY A 33 -10.25 3.90 -14.40
N LEU A 34 -9.97 2.60 -14.46
CA LEU A 34 -9.15 2.04 -15.53
C LEU A 34 -9.84 2.13 -16.91
N ILE A 35 -11.18 2.01 -16.95
CA ILE A 35 -11.96 2.12 -18.19
C ILE A 35 -11.90 3.56 -18.70
N THR A 36 -12.15 4.54 -17.82
CA THR A 36 -12.08 5.97 -18.13
C THR A 36 -10.70 6.37 -18.63
N LEU A 37 -9.63 6.01 -17.92
CA LEU A 37 -8.25 6.31 -18.35
C LEU A 37 -7.91 5.62 -19.68
N SER A 38 -8.40 4.41 -19.90
CA SER A 38 -8.20 3.69 -21.16
C SER A 38 -8.97 4.31 -22.33
N SER A 39 -10.10 4.98 -22.07
CA SER A 39 -10.91 5.62 -23.12
C SER A 39 -10.17 6.77 -23.84
N TYR A 40 -9.20 7.39 -23.14
CA TYR A 40 -8.33 8.43 -23.69
C TYR A 40 -7.14 7.87 -24.50
N SER A 41 -6.93 6.55 -24.51
CA SER A 41 -5.84 5.93 -25.25
C SER A 41 -6.13 5.87 -26.76
N ARG A 42 -5.07 5.84 -27.57
CA ARG A 42 -5.21 5.63 -29.02
C ARG A 42 -5.79 4.24 -29.30
N PHE A 43 -6.60 4.12 -30.35
CA PHE A 43 -7.29 2.86 -30.70
C PHE A 43 -6.34 1.66 -30.92
N HIS A 44 -5.14 1.89 -31.46
CA HIS A 44 -4.13 0.84 -31.68
C HIS A 44 -3.01 0.85 -30.63
N HIS A 45 -3.27 1.37 -29.43
CA HIS A 45 -2.30 1.37 -28.34
C HIS A 45 -2.14 -0.03 -27.72
N ASN A 46 -0.94 -0.35 -27.22
CA ASN A 46 -0.67 -1.66 -26.62
C ASN A 46 -1.13 -1.70 -25.15
N ALA A 47 -2.42 -1.94 -24.95
CA ALA A 47 -3.02 -2.02 -23.62
C ALA A 47 -2.46 -3.16 -22.75
N LEU A 48 -2.02 -4.27 -23.36
CA LEU A 48 -1.45 -5.40 -22.62
C LEU A 48 -0.13 -5.03 -21.93
N ARG A 49 0.75 -4.30 -22.63
CA ARG A 49 2.02 -3.83 -22.06
C ARG A 49 1.77 -2.95 -20.84
N ASP A 50 0.84 -1.99 -20.96
CA ASP A 50 0.55 -1.06 -19.88
C ASP A 50 -0.10 -1.77 -18.70
N THR A 51 -1.01 -2.72 -18.96
CA THR A 51 -1.63 -3.55 -17.92
C THR A 51 -0.58 -4.32 -17.11
N LEU A 52 0.42 -4.91 -17.78
CA LEU A 52 1.51 -5.63 -17.09
C LEU A 52 2.37 -4.68 -16.27
N ILE A 53 2.71 -3.51 -16.81
CA ILE A 53 3.51 -2.50 -16.11
C ILE A 53 2.77 -2.01 -14.85
N VAL A 54 1.49 -1.68 -14.97
CA VAL A 54 0.65 -1.22 -13.86
C VAL A 54 0.51 -2.32 -12.80
N GLY A 55 0.20 -3.55 -13.21
CA GLY A 55 0.05 -4.68 -12.29
C GLY A 55 1.34 -4.99 -11.52
N ILE A 56 2.48 -5.08 -12.22
CA ILE A 56 3.77 -5.34 -11.59
C ILE A 56 4.19 -4.16 -10.71
N GLY A 57 4.03 -2.93 -11.20
CA GLY A 57 4.35 -1.72 -10.44
C GLY A 57 3.58 -1.63 -9.14
N ASN A 58 2.27 -1.89 -9.17
CA ASN A 58 1.43 -1.95 -7.97
C ASN A 58 1.93 -2.97 -6.93
N CYS A 59 2.25 -4.19 -7.37
CA CYS A 59 2.76 -5.24 -6.50
C CYS A 59 4.14 -4.90 -5.92
N LEU A 60 5.05 -4.34 -6.73
CA LEU A 60 6.39 -3.94 -6.29
C LEU A 60 6.33 -2.79 -5.28
N THR A 61 5.48 -1.79 -5.51
CA THR A 61 5.25 -0.69 -4.57
C THR A 61 4.69 -1.22 -3.24
N SER A 62 3.74 -2.15 -3.29
CA SER A 62 3.17 -2.79 -2.09
C SER A 62 4.22 -3.58 -1.31
N LEU A 63 5.06 -4.33 -2.00
CA LEU A 63 6.16 -5.09 -1.39
C LEU A 63 7.20 -4.15 -0.75
N PHE A 64 7.60 -3.09 -1.46
CA PHE A 64 8.53 -2.08 -0.97
C PHE A 64 7.96 -1.36 0.27
N ALA A 65 6.71 -0.92 0.21
CA ALA A 65 6.02 -0.31 1.34
C ALA A 65 5.98 -1.26 2.55
N GLY A 66 5.76 -2.56 2.33
CA GLY A 66 5.86 -3.57 3.38
C GLY A 66 7.23 -3.60 4.05
N PHE A 67 8.33 -3.59 3.28
CA PHE A 67 9.67 -3.50 3.87
C PHE A 67 9.89 -2.22 4.68
N VAL A 68 9.44 -1.07 4.16
CA VAL A 68 9.55 0.21 4.86
C VAL A 68 8.81 0.14 6.20
N ILE A 69 7.54 -0.24 6.20
CA ILE A 69 6.71 -0.33 7.41
C ILE A 69 7.30 -1.33 8.42
N PHE A 70 7.59 -2.56 8.00
CA PHE A 70 8.09 -3.58 8.92
C PHE A 70 9.50 -3.31 9.45
N SER A 71 10.31 -2.51 8.76
CA SER A 71 11.61 -2.07 9.28
C SER A 71 11.46 -1.08 10.44
N TYR A 72 10.55 -0.09 10.32
CA TYR A 72 10.23 0.83 11.41
C TYR A 72 9.58 0.13 12.61
N LEU A 73 8.60 -0.74 12.35
CA LEU A 73 7.95 -1.51 13.42
C LEU A 73 8.92 -2.44 14.13
N GLY A 74 9.86 -3.06 13.41
CA GLY A 74 10.92 -3.88 13.99
C GLY A 74 11.87 -3.07 14.87
N HIS A 75 12.23 -1.86 14.44
CA HIS A 75 13.04 -0.94 15.25
C HIS A 75 12.31 -0.56 16.56
N MET A 76 11.05 -0.14 16.45
CA MET A 76 10.23 0.24 17.61
C MET A 76 10.03 -0.93 18.59
N ALA A 77 9.71 -2.13 18.09
CA ALA A 77 9.57 -3.32 18.92
C ALA A 77 10.84 -3.64 19.71
N THR A 78 12.02 -3.42 19.09
CA THR A 78 13.32 -3.61 19.76
C THR A 78 13.54 -2.60 20.89
N GLN A 79 13.20 -1.32 20.65
CA GLN A 79 13.32 -0.24 21.64
C GLN A 79 12.37 -0.40 22.82
N LEU A 80 11.12 -0.80 22.55
CA LEU A 80 10.09 -0.98 23.58
C LEU A 80 10.19 -2.33 24.31
N HIS A 81 11.12 -3.21 23.90
CA HIS A 81 11.23 -4.59 24.40
C HIS A 81 9.92 -5.39 24.32
N GLU A 82 9.13 -5.09 23.29
CA GLU A 82 7.81 -5.66 23.05
C GLU A 82 7.81 -6.53 21.79
N LYS A 83 6.84 -7.44 21.68
CA LYS A 83 6.66 -8.22 20.44
C LYS A 83 6.08 -7.31 19.35
N ILE A 84 6.50 -7.53 18.10
CA ILE A 84 6.00 -6.75 16.97
C ILE A 84 4.46 -6.82 16.85
N GLU A 85 3.86 -7.95 17.25
CA GLU A 85 2.41 -8.17 17.26
C GLU A 85 1.67 -7.17 18.18
N ASN A 86 2.32 -6.69 19.24
CA ASN A 86 1.76 -5.70 20.17
C ASN A 86 1.90 -4.26 19.63
N VAL A 87 2.78 -4.04 18.65
CA VAL A 87 3.08 -2.73 18.06
C VAL A 87 2.34 -2.54 16.73
N VAL A 88 2.04 -3.64 16.02
CA VAL A 88 1.32 -3.62 14.75
C VAL A 88 -0.17 -3.38 15.01
N THR A 89 -0.66 -2.20 14.66
CA THR A 89 -2.10 -1.97 14.45
C THR A 89 -2.43 -2.08 12.96
N SER A 90 -3.64 -2.49 12.62
CA SER A 90 -4.12 -2.53 11.22
C SER A 90 -4.92 -1.27 10.90
N GLY A 91 -4.88 -0.84 9.64
CA GLY A 91 -5.68 0.30 9.15
C GLY A 91 -5.09 1.67 9.48
N PRO A 92 -5.92 2.73 9.57
CA PRO A 92 -5.46 4.11 9.74
C PRO A 92 -4.59 4.33 10.98
N GLY A 93 -4.81 3.57 12.06
CA GLY A 93 -4.00 3.64 13.29
C GLY A 93 -2.51 3.38 13.05
N LEU A 94 -2.17 2.55 12.08
CA LEU A 94 -0.78 2.29 11.72
C LEU A 94 -0.10 3.55 11.18
N ALA A 95 -0.77 4.25 10.28
CA ALA A 95 -0.25 5.44 9.62
C ALA A 95 -0.31 6.69 10.50
N PHE A 96 -1.31 6.82 11.38
CA PHE A 96 -1.55 8.05 12.14
C PHE A 96 -1.16 7.99 13.62
N ILE A 97 -0.82 6.81 14.15
CA ILE A 97 -0.38 6.66 15.55
C ILE A 97 1.01 6.03 15.59
N VAL A 98 1.15 4.83 15.01
CA VAL A 98 2.39 4.05 15.14
C VAL A 98 3.51 4.65 14.32
N TYR A 99 3.25 5.10 13.09
CA TYR A 99 4.29 5.68 12.24
C TYR A 99 4.82 7.02 12.74
N PRO A 100 4.00 8.00 13.16
CA PRO A 100 4.48 9.24 13.77
C PRO A 100 5.33 8.98 15.02
N GLU A 101 4.90 8.04 15.87
CA GLU A 101 5.66 7.63 17.06
C GLU A 101 7.01 6.97 16.68
N ALA A 102 7.09 6.26 15.56
CA ALA A 102 8.35 5.70 15.07
C ALA A 102 9.29 6.80 14.55
N VAL A 103 8.73 7.77 13.84
CA VAL A 103 9.48 8.85 13.19
C VAL A 103 10.11 9.80 14.18
N THR A 104 9.48 10.05 15.35
CA THR A 104 10.05 10.91 16.41
C THR A 104 11.38 10.37 16.95
N GLN A 105 11.66 9.08 16.78
CA GLN A 105 12.90 8.44 17.21
C GLN A 105 14.05 8.57 16.20
N LEU A 106 13.77 9.03 14.98
CA LEU A 106 14.78 9.23 13.94
C LEU A 106 15.49 10.59 14.08
N PRO A 107 16.74 10.72 13.60
CA PRO A 107 17.36 12.02 13.47
C PRO A 107 16.58 12.90 12.48
N ALA A 108 16.40 14.19 12.83
CA ALA A 108 15.59 15.15 12.08
C ALA A 108 14.12 14.69 11.85
N PRO A 109 13.35 14.40 12.92
CA PRO A 109 12.01 13.81 12.82
C PRO A 109 11.02 14.67 12.03
N GLN A 110 11.21 15.99 11.99
CA GLN A 110 10.38 16.92 11.22
C GLN A 110 10.46 16.65 9.71
N PHE A 111 11.66 16.35 9.20
CA PHE A 111 11.88 16.09 7.78
C PHE A 111 11.16 14.81 7.34
N TRP A 112 11.34 13.72 8.09
CA TRP A 112 10.71 12.43 7.83
C TRP A 112 9.18 12.49 7.98
N SER A 113 8.69 13.23 8.96
CA SER A 113 7.25 13.45 9.15
C SER A 113 6.65 14.16 7.95
N PHE A 114 7.29 15.22 7.47
CA PHE A 114 6.85 15.94 6.27
C PHE A 114 6.79 15.00 5.06
N LEU A 115 7.86 14.25 4.77
CA LEU A 115 7.88 13.32 3.64
C LEU A 115 6.78 12.26 3.73
N PHE A 116 6.54 11.72 4.91
CA PHE A 116 5.51 10.70 5.13
C PHE A 116 4.10 11.23 4.91
N PHE A 117 3.75 12.36 5.52
CA PHE A 117 2.41 12.94 5.34
C PHE A 117 2.22 13.49 3.93
N PHE A 118 3.27 14.04 3.31
CA PHE A 118 3.24 14.46 1.92
C PHE A 118 3.00 13.26 0.99
N MET A 119 3.67 12.13 1.23
CA MET A 119 3.39 10.87 0.53
C MET A 119 1.93 10.43 0.71
N LEU A 120 1.38 10.45 1.93
CA LEU A 120 -0.04 10.09 2.16
C LEU A 120 -1.01 11.01 1.41
N ILE A 121 -0.70 12.30 1.32
CA ILE A 121 -1.48 13.25 0.53
C ILE A 121 -1.42 12.88 -0.95
N LEU A 122 -0.23 12.60 -1.49
CA LEU A 122 -0.08 12.23 -2.91
C LEU A 122 -0.84 10.94 -3.24
N LEU A 123 -0.77 9.92 -2.37
CA LEU A 123 -1.51 8.64 -2.52
C LEU A 123 -3.03 8.78 -2.39
N GLY A 124 -3.50 9.83 -1.71
CA GLY A 124 -4.92 10.15 -1.66
C GLY A 124 -5.35 10.91 -2.92
N LEU A 125 -4.55 11.89 -3.33
CA LEU A 125 -4.88 12.80 -4.42
C LEU A 125 -4.96 12.09 -5.78
N ASP A 126 -4.00 11.24 -6.12
CA ASP A 126 -4.00 10.48 -7.39
C ASP A 126 -5.24 9.59 -7.54
N SER A 127 -5.63 8.94 -6.45
CA SER A 127 -6.82 8.08 -6.35
C SER A 127 -8.10 8.90 -6.48
N GLN A 128 -8.18 10.06 -5.82
CA GLN A 128 -9.34 10.95 -5.92
C GLN A 128 -9.47 11.56 -7.32
N PHE A 129 -8.37 11.94 -7.96
CA PHE A 129 -8.41 12.46 -9.34
C PHE A 129 -9.01 11.42 -10.30
N THR A 130 -8.55 10.18 -10.22
CA THR A 130 -9.09 9.11 -11.08
C THR A 130 -10.58 8.89 -10.82
N MET A 131 -11.02 8.93 -9.55
CA MET A 131 -12.43 8.76 -9.19
C MET A 131 -13.30 9.90 -9.72
N VAL A 132 -12.88 11.15 -9.54
CA VAL A 132 -13.59 12.33 -10.06
C VAL A 132 -13.68 12.27 -11.58
N GLU A 133 -12.57 11.96 -12.26
CA GLU A 133 -12.52 11.82 -13.72
C GLU A 133 -13.49 10.73 -14.22
N THR A 134 -13.59 9.62 -13.49
CA THR A 134 -14.53 8.52 -13.79
C THR A 134 -15.99 8.96 -13.75
N VAL A 135 -16.34 9.86 -12.84
CA VAL A 135 -17.72 10.38 -12.72
C VAL A 135 -18.01 11.45 -13.78
N LEU A 136 -16.99 12.20 -14.19
CA LEU A 136 -17.14 13.28 -15.16
C LEU A 136 -17.19 12.79 -16.62
N THR A 137 -16.58 11.65 -16.92
CA THR A 137 -16.51 11.06 -18.26
C THR A 137 -17.71 10.17 -18.55
#